data_AF-A0A2V5L5P3-F1
#
_entry.id   AF-A0A2V5L5P3-F1
#
_cell.length_a   1.000
_cell.length_b   1.000
_cell.length_c   1.000
_cell.angle_alpha   90.00
_cell.angle_beta   90.00
_cell.angle_gamma   90.00
#
_symmetry.space_group_name_H-M   'P 1'
#
loop_
_entity.id
_entity.type
_entity.pdbx_description
1 polymer ?
#
loop_
_entity_poly.entity_id
_entity_poly.type
_entity_poly.pdbx_seq_one_letter_code
_entity_poly.pdbx_strand_id
1 'polypeptide(L)'
;MFAPGGLGKPPLPFFRRFIGNRCALPIFALLLTSASGVAQIRPSDCVRAAKYSESKRGVSMLVMQNGRTIFEHYANGGSAGGRWPIFSGTKSFWGIAALAAVHDGLFRLDDLVSDTITEWKSDPRKSRITIRQLLSQTDGVEGASRLQRASIRDRNAMAIRLPTVAEPGAAFIYGPSHLQIFSELLRRKLKGRSSIAYFEE
;
A
#
# COMPACT_ATOMS: atom_id res chain seq x y z
N MET A 1 15.07 60.98 19.23
CA MET A 1 15.19 62.32 19.85
C MET A 1 14.19 62.38 21.00
N PHE A 2 14.69 62.65 22.21
CA PHE A 2 14.02 62.87 23.50
C PHE A 2 13.43 61.68 24.31
N ALA A 3 14.19 61.27 25.34
CA ALA A 3 13.71 61.12 26.72
C ALA A 3 13.75 62.52 27.41
N PRO A 4 13.44 62.79 28.72
CA PRO A 4 13.20 61.89 29.88
C PRO A 4 12.17 62.41 30.95
N GLY A 5 12.16 61.79 32.14
CA GLY A 5 11.73 62.36 33.45
C GLY A 5 10.46 61.71 34.04
N GLY A 6 10.37 61.23 35.29
CA GLY A 6 11.14 61.42 36.53
C GLY A 6 10.18 61.83 37.67
N LEU A 7 10.47 61.44 38.93
CA LEU A 7 9.80 61.75 40.23
C LEU A 7 8.84 60.64 40.72
N GLY A 8 8.83 60.17 41.98
CA GLY A 8 9.58 60.44 43.21
C GLY A 8 8.96 59.60 44.34
N LYS A 9 9.78 59.07 45.27
CA LYS A 9 9.34 58.32 46.49
C LYS A 9 8.84 59.28 47.59
N PRO A 10 8.08 58.84 48.61
CA PRO A 10 8.69 58.43 49.92
C PRO A 10 7.86 57.34 50.68
N PRO A 11 8.00 57.13 52.02
CA PRO A 11 8.87 56.14 52.66
C PRO A 11 8.14 54.97 53.39
N LEU A 12 8.94 54.02 53.87
CA LEU A 12 8.56 52.83 54.66
C LEU A 12 8.04 53.17 56.08
N PRO A 13 7.38 52.20 56.75
CA PRO A 13 8.04 51.53 57.88
C PRO A 13 7.91 50.00 57.79
N PHE A 14 9.01 49.26 57.86
CA PHE A 14 9.54 48.64 59.09
C PHE A 14 8.51 47.75 59.81
N PHE A 15 8.53 46.44 59.57
CA PHE A 15 8.25 45.46 60.65
C PHE A 15 8.82 44.06 60.32
N ARG A 16 9.76 43.66 61.18
CA ARG A 16 10.12 42.31 61.67
C ARG A 16 10.29 41.14 60.69
N ARG A 17 11.58 40.85 60.51
CA ARG A 17 12.22 39.54 60.33
C ARG A 17 11.48 38.41 61.08
N PHE A 18 10.95 37.44 60.33
CA PHE A 18 10.72 36.08 60.83
C PHE A 18 11.56 35.12 59.99
N ILE A 19 12.52 34.49 60.66
CA ILE A 19 13.32 33.38 60.16
C ILE A 19 12.41 32.16 60.23
N GLY A 20 12.05 31.59 59.08
CA GLY A 20 11.29 30.35 58.96
C GLY A 20 12.00 29.43 57.98
N ASN A 21 12.37 28.25 58.47
CA ASN A 21 13.22 27.26 57.83
C ASN A 21 12.93 27.00 56.35
N ARG A 22 13.98 27.01 55.54
CA ARG A 22 13.99 26.49 54.17
C ARG A 22 13.85 24.96 54.21
N CYS A 23 12.65 24.45 54.00
CA CYS A 23 12.47 23.08 53.53
C CYS A 23 12.79 23.05 52.03
N ALA A 24 14.02 22.70 51.67
CA ALA A 24 14.36 22.33 50.30
C ALA A 24 13.78 20.93 50.04
N LEU A 25 12.61 20.87 49.38
CA LEU A 25 12.15 19.61 48.79
C LEU A 25 12.97 19.34 47.51
N PRO A 26 13.57 18.15 47.35
CA PRO A 26 14.15 17.79 46.08
C PRO A 26 13.00 17.58 45.08
N ILE A 27 12.95 18.43 44.05
CA ILE A 27 12.10 18.19 42.89
C ILE A 27 12.72 17.01 42.15
N PHE A 28 12.24 15.80 42.43
CA PHE A 28 12.53 14.62 41.63
C PHE A 28 11.74 14.79 40.33
N ALA A 29 12.37 15.33 39.29
CA ALA A 29 11.79 15.38 37.96
C ALA A 29 11.62 13.94 37.47
N LEU A 30 10.41 13.40 37.58
CA LEU A 30 10.05 12.12 36.98
C LEU A 30 10.10 12.31 35.46
N LEU A 31 11.21 11.93 34.84
CA LEU A 31 11.26 11.70 33.40
C LEU A 31 10.33 10.51 33.12
N LEU A 32 9.07 10.79 32.83
CA LEU A 32 8.15 9.85 32.21
C LEU A 32 8.65 9.60 30.79
N THR A 33 9.67 8.75 30.66
CA THR A 33 9.93 8.09 29.39
C THR A 33 8.73 7.20 29.12
N SER A 34 7.85 7.67 28.25
CA SER A 34 6.83 6.85 27.61
C SER A 34 7.55 5.67 26.98
N ALA A 35 7.62 4.54 27.68
CA ALA A 35 8.05 3.30 27.08
C ALA A 35 6.97 2.97 26.05
N SER A 36 7.19 3.36 24.79
CA SER A 36 6.50 2.79 23.66
C SER A 36 6.86 1.31 23.66
N GLY A 37 6.10 0.52 24.43
CA GLY A 37 6.25 -0.92 24.45
C GLY A 37 5.98 -1.41 23.04
N VAL A 38 7.00 -1.94 22.38
CA VAL A 38 6.81 -2.67 21.13
C VAL A 38 5.81 -3.78 21.45
N ALA A 39 4.65 -3.77 20.79
CA ALA A 39 3.65 -4.81 20.99
C ALA A 39 4.31 -6.17 20.71
N GLN A 40 4.49 -6.96 21.76
CA GLN A 40 5.12 -8.27 21.64
C GLN A 40 4.10 -9.25 21.06
N ILE A 41 4.49 -9.99 20.02
CA ILE A 41 3.68 -11.09 19.48
C ILE A 41 3.67 -12.22 20.52
N ARG A 42 2.53 -12.42 21.20
CA ARG A 42 2.39 -13.47 22.19
C ARG A 42 1.96 -14.78 21.52
N PRO A 43 2.57 -15.93 21.85
CA PRO A 43 2.15 -17.22 21.30
C PRO A 43 0.66 -17.51 21.49
N SER A 44 0.09 -17.12 22.64
CA SER A 44 -1.34 -17.30 22.92
C SER A 44 -2.25 -16.47 22.01
N ASP A 45 -1.81 -15.30 21.55
CA ASP A 45 -2.56 -14.47 20.60
C ASP A 45 -2.56 -15.10 19.21
N CYS A 46 -1.40 -15.64 18.78
CA CYS A 46 -1.29 -16.39 17.53
C CYS A 46 -2.21 -17.61 17.52
N VAL A 47 -2.25 -18.40 18.60
CA VAL A 47 -3.15 -19.56 18.71
C VAL A 47 -4.62 -19.15 18.62
N ARG A 48 -5.03 -18.04 19.26
CA ARG A 48 -6.42 -17.56 19.15
C ARG A 48 -6.76 -17.13 17.72
N ALA A 49 -5.87 -16.39 17.06
CA ALA A 49 -6.05 -15.97 15.67
C ALA A 49 -6.06 -17.17 14.70
N ALA A 50 -5.24 -18.19 14.95
CA ALA A 50 -5.21 -19.42 14.16
C ALA A 50 -6.52 -20.20 14.27
N LYS A 51 -7.02 -20.39 15.50
CA LYS A 51 -8.34 -21.02 15.74
C LYS A 51 -9.48 -20.24 15.06
N TYR A 52 -9.43 -18.91 15.11
CA TYR A 52 -10.39 -18.08 14.39
C TYR A 52 -10.31 -18.31 12.88
N SER A 53 -9.11 -18.22 12.29
CA SER A 53 -8.86 -18.46 10.86
C SER A 53 -9.39 -19.82 10.42
N GLU A 54 -9.04 -20.88 11.16
CA GLU A 54 -9.50 -22.25 10.92
C GLU A 54 -11.03 -22.35 10.96
N SER A 55 -11.69 -21.76 11.96
CA SER A 55 -13.16 -21.75 12.06
C SER A 55 -13.85 -21.02 10.90
N LYS A 56 -13.12 -20.16 10.19
CA LYS A 56 -13.57 -19.43 8.99
C LYS A 56 -13.11 -20.09 7.68
N ARG A 57 -12.71 -21.37 7.73
CA ARG A 57 -12.17 -22.15 6.59
C ARG A 57 -10.82 -21.65 6.08
N GLY A 58 -10.06 -20.96 6.93
CA GLY A 58 -8.68 -20.57 6.64
C GLY A 58 -7.78 -21.80 6.53
N VAL A 59 -6.85 -21.76 5.58
CA VAL A 59 -6.00 -22.92 5.23
C VAL A 59 -4.57 -22.79 5.76
N SER A 60 -4.11 -21.56 5.95
CA SER A 60 -2.80 -21.25 6.51
C SER A 60 -2.83 -19.91 7.24
N MET A 61 -2.08 -19.82 8.33
CA MET A 61 -1.74 -18.58 9.00
C MET A 61 -0.25 -18.58 9.30
N LEU A 62 0.45 -17.52 8.88
CA LEU A 62 1.87 -17.32 9.09
C LEU A 62 2.08 -15.96 9.76
N VAL A 63 2.83 -15.93 10.85
CA VAL A 63 3.23 -14.71 11.54
C VAL A 63 4.76 -14.64 11.52
N MET A 64 5.27 -13.58 10.90
CA MET A 64 6.70 -13.33 10.79
C MET A 64 7.06 -11.97 11.40
N GLN A 65 8.22 -11.91 12.06
CA GLN A 65 8.78 -10.66 12.56
C GLN A 65 10.29 -10.67 12.32
N ASN A 66 10.82 -9.58 11.75
CA ASN A 66 12.24 -9.40 11.47
C ASN A 66 12.84 -10.58 10.67
N GLY A 67 12.13 -11.04 9.65
CA GLY A 67 12.54 -12.15 8.78
C GLY A 67 12.45 -13.54 9.44
N ARG A 68 11.97 -13.66 10.68
CA ARG A 68 11.83 -14.94 11.39
C ARG A 68 10.36 -15.33 11.51
N THR A 69 10.07 -16.61 11.27
CA THR A 69 8.77 -17.20 11.58
C THR A 69 8.60 -17.29 13.10
N ILE A 70 7.56 -16.65 13.61
CA ILE A 70 7.20 -16.67 15.04
C ILE A 70 6.12 -17.72 15.29
N PHE A 71 5.23 -17.92 14.31
CA PHE A 71 4.14 -18.87 14.39
C PHE A 71 3.67 -19.26 12.99
N GLU A 72 3.34 -20.53 12.82
CA GLU A 72 2.64 -21.05 11.65
C GLU A 72 1.54 -22.03 12.10
N HIS A 73 0.41 -21.99 11.39
CA HIS A 73 -0.68 -22.95 11.58
C HIS A 73 -1.27 -23.28 10.22
N TYR A 74 -1.51 -24.57 9.99
CA TYR A 74 -2.11 -25.08 8.77
C TYR A 74 -3.34 -25.91 9.14
N ALA A 75 -4.44 -25.66 8.45
CA ALA A 75 -5.72 -26.31 8.70
C ALA A 75 -6.46 -26.53 7.38
N ASN A 76 -7.60 -27.22 7.40
CA ASN A 76 -8.50 -27.34 6.25
C ASN A 76 -7.79 -27.80 4.95
N GLY A 77 -6.82 -28.71 5.06
CA GLY A 77 -6.04 -29.23 3.92
C GLY A 77 -4.86 -28.35 3.48
N GLY A 78 -4.57 -27.26 4.20
CA GLY A 78 -3.36 -26.47 4.00
C GLY A 78 -2.10 -27.18 4.54
N SER A 79 -0.94 -26.74 4.05
CA SER A 79 0.37 -27.23 4.45
C SER A 79 1.44 -26.20 4.11
N ALA A 80 2.65 -26.34 4.67
CA ALA A 80 3.78 -25.44 4.40
C ALA A 80 4.16 -25.36 2.92
N GLY A 81 4.08 -26.47 2.19
CA GLY A 81 4.33 -26.53 0.74
C GLY A 81 3.08 -26.39 -0.13
N GLY A 82 1.91 -26.21 0.48
CA GLY A 82 0.63 -26.17 -0.23
C GLY A 82 0.46 -24.86 -1.01
N ARG A 83 0.04 -24.97 -2.27
CA ARG A 83 -0.28 -23.81 -3.12
C ARG A 83 -1.77 -23.50 -3.05
N TRP A 84 -2.11 -22.23 -2.88
CA TRP A 84 -3.50 -21.76 -2.81
C TRP A 84 -3.72 -20.57 -3.74
N PRO A 85 -4.85 -20.51 -4.47
CA PRO A 85 -5.20 -19.32 -5.23
C PRO A 85 -5.36 -18.11 -4.30
N ILE A 86 -4.51 -17.10 -4.50
CA ILE A 86 -4.57 -15.84 -3.73
C ILE A 86 -5.50 -14.80 -4.37
N PHE A 87 -6.12 -15.14 -5.51
CA PHE A 87 -7.04 -14.28 -6.26
C PHE A 87 -6.48 -12.86 -6.47
N SER A 88 -7.13 -11.85 -5.91
CA SER A 88 -6.70 -10.46 -6.05
C SER A 88 -5.38 -10.15 -5.33
N GLY A 89 -4.88 -11.05 -4.48
CA GLY A 89 -3.51 -10.99 -3.97
C GLY A 89 -2.45 -10.96 -5.08
N THR A 90 -2.75 -11.51 -6.27
CA THR A 90 -1.85 -11.44 -7.43
C THR A 90 -1.61 -10.01 -7.94
N LYS A 91 -2.50 -9.05 -7.66
CA LYS A 91 -2.37 -7.66 -8.16
C LYS A 91 -1.11 -6.97 -7.65
N SER A 92 -0.69 -7.24 -6.41
CA SER A 92 0.51 -6.64 -5.82
C SER A 92 1.77 -7.02 -6.58
N PHE A 93 1.84 -8.24 -7.13
CA PHE A 93 2.96 -8.68 -7.95
C PHE A 93 3.03 -7.90 -9.27
N TRP A 94 1.88 -7.61 -9.90
CA TRP A 94 1.85 -6.78 -11.11
C TRP A 94 2.39 -5.36 -10.88
N GLY A 95 2.15 -4.79 -9.69
CA GLY A 95 2.77 -3.52 -9.30
C GLY A 95 4.29 -3.60 -9.24
N ILE A 96 4.84 -4.68 -8.67
CA ILE A 96 6.29 -4.93 -8.63
C ILE A 96 6.86 -5.11 -10.04
N ALA A 97 6.23 -5.92 -10.91
CA ALA A 97 6.69 -6.06 -12.30
C ALA A 97 6.65 -4.75 -13.08
N ALA A 98 5.65 -3.91 -12.85
CA ALA A 98 5.61 -2.60 -13.49
C ALA A 98 6.81 -1.74 -13.09
N LEU A 99 7.19 -1.74 -11.81
CA LEU A 99 8.36 -1.00 -11.35
C LEU A 99 9.67 -1.59 -11.85
N ALA A 100 9.79 -2.92 -11.92
CA ALA A 100 10.93 -3.57 -12.57
C ALA A 100 11.02 -3.16 -14.05
N ALA A 101 9.91 -3.18 -14.79
CA ALA A 101 9.88 -2.80 -16.21
C ALA A 101 10.20 -1.32 -16.44
N VAL A 102 9.84 -0.46 -15.48
CA VAL A 102 10.26 0.95 -15.47
C VAL A 102 11.76 1.06 -15.21
N HIS A 103 12.29 0.29 -14.26
CA HIS A 103 13.73 0.25 -13.96
C HIS A 103 14.55 -0.19 -15.18
N ASP A 104 14.06 -1.20 -15.91
CA ASP A 104 14.67 -1.73 -17.13
C ASP A 104 14.48 -0.82 -18.36
N GLY A 105 13.78 0.31 -18.21
CA GLY A 105 13.58 1.29 -19.28
C GLY A 105 12.59 0.83 -20.36
N LEU A 106 11.73 -0.16 -20.09
CA LEU A 106 10.73 -0.63 -21.07
C LEU A 106 9.63 0.41 -21.31
N PHE A 107 9.26 1.18 -20.29
CA PHE A 107 8.30 2.28 -20.35
C PHE A 107 8.42 3.18 -19.11
N ARG A 108 7.77 4.35 -19.15
CA ARG A 108 7.50 5.19 -17.99
C ARG A 108 6.03 5.03 -17.58
N LEU A 109 5.72 5.24 -16.31
CA LEU A 109 4.33 5.14 -15.83
C LEU A 109 3.38 6.14 -16.49
N ASP A 110 3.89 7.28 -16.94
CA ASP A 110 3.10 8.33 -17.59
C ASP A 110 3.06 8.19 -19.12
N ASP A 111 3.69 7.14 -19.69
CA ASP A 111 3.54 6.81 -21.10
C ASP A 111 2.09 6.43 -21.39
N LEU A 112 1.66 6.70 -22.62
CA LEU A 112 0.33 6.32 -23.08
C LEU A 112 0.29 4.81 -23.35
N VAL A 113 -0.77 4.15 -22.90
CA VAL A 113 -1.02 2.73 -23.21
C VAL A 113 -1.11 2.53 -24.73
N SER A 114 -1.66 3.52 -25.44
CA SER A 114 -1.84 3.53 -26.89
C SER A 114 -0.53 3.56 -27.70
N ASP A 115 0.61 3.88 -27.07
CA ASP A 115 1.93 3.76 -27.71
C ASP A 115 2.32 2.28 -27.93
N THR A 116 1.73 1.36 -27.17
CA THR A 116 1.98 -0.09 -27.25
C THR A 116 0.76 -0.86 -27.74
N ILE A 117 -0.42 -0.51 -27.23
CA ILE A 117 -1.72 -1.02 -27.69
C ILE A 117 -2.19 -0.09 -28.82
N THR A 118 -1.55 -0.21 -29.98
CA THR A 118 -1.72 0.71 -31.12
C THR A 118 -3.15 0.77 -31.65
N GLU A 119 -3.95 -0.27 -31.39
CA GLU A 119 -5.39 -0.32 -31.69
C GLU A 119 -6.19 0.77 -30.96
N TRP A 120 -5.64 1.37 -29.90
CA TRP A 120 -6.29 2.44 -29.13
C TRP A 120 -5.97 3.85 -29.64
N LYS A 121 -5.08 4.02 -30.62
CA LYS A 121 -4.64 5.36 -31.06
C LYS A 121 -5.77 6.21 -31.65
N SER A 122 -6.74 5.59 -32.32
CA SER A 122 -7.88 6.28 -32.92
C SER A 122 -9.06 6.48 -31.95
N ASP A 123 -9.04 5.84 -30.78
CA ASP A 123 -10.11 5.97 -29.79
C ASP A 123 -9.89 7.26 -28.96
N PRO A 124 -10.87 8.19 -28.93
CA PRO A 124 -10.68 9.51 -28.31
C PRO A 124 -10.47 9.46 -26.79
N ARG A 125 -10.94 8.39 -26.12
CA ARG A 125 -10.74 8.19 -24.68
C ARG A 125 -9.51 7.36 -24.42
N LYS A 126 -9.42 6.19 -25.06
CA LYS A 126 -8.36 5.22 -24.79
C LYS A 126 -6.98 5.69 -25.22
N SER A 127 -6.90 6.54 -26.25
CA SER A 127 -5.64 7.14 -26.69
C SER A 127 -4.94 7.96 -25.61
N ARG A 128 -5.67 8.43 -24.59
CA ARG A 128 -5.18 9.28 -23.49
C ARG A 128 -4.88 8.53 -22.20
N ILE A 129 -5.14 7.23 -22.13
CA ILE A 129 -4.94 6.43 -20.92
C ILE A 129 -3.43 6.25 -20.69
N THR A 130 -2.95 6.58 -19.49
CA THR A 130 -1.58 6.30 -19.09
C THR A 130 -1.43 4.92 -18.45
N ILE A 131 -0.22 4.36 -18.47
CA ILE A 131 0.09 3.10 -17.79
C ILE A 131 -0.22 3.19 -16.28
N ARG A 132 0.06 4.36 -15.66
CA ARG A 132 -0.27 4.65 -14.26
C ARG A 132 -1.76 4.48 -13.98
N GLN A 133 -2.62 5.09 -14.80
CA GLN A 133 -4.07 5.02 -14.63
C GLN A 133 -4.58 3.58 -14.71
N LEU A 134 -3.96 2.77 -15.57
CA LEU A 134 -4.31 1.37 -15.73
C LEU A 134 -3.87 0.52 -14.53
N LEU A 135 -2.67 0.76 -13.98
CA LEU A 135 -2.20 0.12 -12.75
C LEU A 135 -2.99 0.55 -11.51
N SER A 136 -3.49 1.79 -11.48
CA SER A 136 -4.34 2.31 -10.41
C SER A 136 -5.84 2.05 -10.62
N GLN A 137 -6.24 1.38 -11.71
CA GLN A 137 -7.63 1.07 -12.06
C GLN A 137 -8.53 2.33 -12.14
N THR A 138 -7.96 3.39 -12.69
CA THR A 138 -8.62 4.67 -12.95
C THR A 138 -8.62 5.02 -14.45
N ASP A 139 -8.40 4.05 -15.33
CA ASP A 139 -8.33 4.23 -16.78
C ASP A 139 -9.70 4.38 -17.47
N GLY A 140 -10.79 4.07 -16.77
CA GLY A 140 -12.15 4.22 -17.29
C GLY A 140 -12.66 3.03 -18.12
N VAL A 141 -11.85 1.98 -18.35
CA VAL A 141 -12.32 0.72 -18.99
C VAL A 141 -13.23 -0.04 -18.02
N GLU A 142 -14.24 -0.74 -18.55
CA GLU A 142 -15.08 -1.63 -17.76
C GLU A 142 -14.24 -2.67 -16.99
N GLY A 143 -14.50 -2.88 -15.69
CA GLY A 143 -13.76 -3.85 -14.87
C GLY A 143 -13.87 -5.32 -15.34
N ALA A 144 -15.00 -5.70 -15.97
CA ALA A 144 -15.24 -6.97 -16.65
C ALA A 144 -14.86 -8.25 -15.84
N SER A 145 -15.49 -8.46 -14.68
CA SER A 145 -15.31 -9.66 -13.84
C SER A 145 -15.42 -11.00 -14.59
N ARG A 146 -16.21 -11.04 -15.68
CA ARG A 146 -16.35 -12.18 -16.59
C ARG A 146 -15.02 -12.72 -17.14
N LEU A 147 -13.96 -11.91 -17.19
CA LEU A 147 -12.63 -12.33 -17.61
C LEU A 147 -12.04 -13.41 -16.69
N GLN A 148 -12.52 -13.56 -15.45
CA GLN A 148 -12.06 -14.61 -14.53
C GLN A 148 -12.59 -16.01 -14.88
N ARG A 149 -13.59 -16.12 -15.78
CA ARG A 149 -14.16 -17.41 -16.16
C ARG A 149 -13.10 -18.28 -16.85
N ALA A 150 -13.06 -19.57 -16.50
CA ALA A 150 -12.11 -20.53 -17.06
C ALA A 150 -12.31 -20.75 -18.58
N SER A 151 -13.53 -20.52 -19.09
CA SER A 151 -13.85 -20.65 -20.51
C SER A 151 -13.23 -19.58 -21.41
N ILE A 152 -12.73 -18.48 -20.85
CA ILE A 152 -12.06 -17.42 -21.61
C ILE A 152 -10.62 -17.85 -21.91
N ARG A 153 -10.36 -18.21 -23.17
CA ARG A 153 -9.04 -18.67 -23.64
C ARG A 153 -7.99 -17.56 -23.62
N ASP A 154 -8.32 -16.41 -24.21
CA ASP A 154 -7.44 -15.26 -24.29
C ASP A 154 -8.07 -14.04 -23.60
N ARG A 155 -7.70 -13.85 -22.34
CA ARG A 155 -8.20 -12.76 -21.50
C ARG A 155 -7.62 -11.43 -21.91
N ASN A 156 -6.37 -11.41 -22.34
CA ASN A 156 -5.63 -10.22 -22.75
C ASN A 156 -6.25 -9.62 -24.01
N ALA A 157 -6.43 -10.44 -25.06
CA ALA A 157 -7.03 -10.02 -26.31
C ALA A 157 -8.50 -9.61 -26.15
N MET A 158 -9.22 -10.19 -25.18
CA MET A 158 -10.57 -9.74 -24.84
C MET A 158 -10.55 -8.40 -24.10
N ALA A 159 -9.65 -8.23 -23.14
CA ALA A 159 -9.59 -7.04 -22.30
C ALA A 159 -9.28 -5.77 -23.09
N ILE A 160 -8.38 -5.81 -24.07
CA ILE A 160 -8.06 -4.64 -24.90
C ILE A 160 -9.25 -4.14 -25.75
N ARG A 161 -10.26 -4.99 -25.99
CA ARG A 161 -11.46 -4.65 -26.77
C ARG A 161 -12.62 -4.14 -25.91
N LEU A 162 -12.48 -4.14 -24.59
CA LEU A 162 -13.54 -3.69 -23.68
C LEU A 162 -13.86 -2.21 -23.88
N PRO A 163 -15.12 -1.79 -23.68
CA PRO A 163 -15.51 -0.40 -23.78
C PRO A 163 -14.97 0.42 -22.59
N THR A 164 -14.78 1.72 -22.82
CA THR A 164 -14.65 2.71 -21.73
C THR A 164 -16.03 3.10 -21.22
N VAL A 165 -16.22 3.09 -19.90
CA VAL A 165 -17.46 3.47 -19.22
C VAL A 165 -17.33 4.79 -18.45
N ALA A 166 -16.12 5.34 -18.33
CA ALA A 166 -15.82 6.64 -17.74
C ALA A 166 -14.66 7.33 -18.47
N GLU A 167 -14.47 8.63 -18.23
CA GLU A 167 -13.27 9.34 -18.67
C GLU A 167 -12.03 8.84 -17.89
N PRO A 168 -10.84 8.76 -18.51
CA PRO A 168 -9.61 8.42 -17.79
C PRO A 168 -9.36 9.38 -16.63
N GLY A 169 -9.12 8.83 -15.44
CA GLY A 169 -8.91 9.55 -14.18
C GLY A 169 -10.19 9.95 -13.45
N ALA A 170 -11.38 9.80 -14.05
CA ALA A 170 -12.63 10.29 -13.46
C ALA A 170 -13.22 9.37 -12.38
N ALA A 171 -12.90 8.08 -12.40
CA ALA A 171 -13.42 7.10 -11.44
C ALA A 171 -12.45 5.95 -11.21
N PHE A 172 -12.49 5.39 -10.00
CA PHE A 172 -11.89 4.08 -9.71
C PHE A 172 -12.89 2.98 -10.06
N ILE A 173 -12.53 2.10 -10.98
CA ILE A 173 -13.36 0.98 -11.42
C ILE A 173 -12.60 -0.29 -11.11
N TYR A 174 -13.07 -1.08 -10.14
CA TYR A 174 -12.35 -2.28 -9.75
C TYR A 174 -12.64 -3.45 -10.70
N GLY A 175 -11.61 -4.13 -11.18
CA GLY A 175 -11.80 -5.32 -12.02
C GLY A 175 -10.53 -6.03 -12.48
N PRO A 176 -10.67 -7.23 -13.08
CA PRO A 176 -9.55 -7.91 -13.72
C PRO A 176 -9.07 -7.26 -15.03
N SER A 177 -9.92 -6.54 -15.75
CA SER A 177 -9.61 -6.05 -17.11
C SER A 177 -8.33 -5.23 -17.17
N HIS A 178 -8.17 -4.28 -16.24
CA HIS A 178 -7.04 -3.34 -16.20
C HIS A 178 -5.70 -4.08 -16.21
N LEU A 179 -5.53 -5.11 -15.36
CA LEU A 179 -4.28 -5.87 -15.31
C LEU A 179 -4.15 -6.90 -16.45
N GLN A 180 -5.23 -7.33 -17.08
CA GLN A 180 -5.12 -8.12 -18.33
C GLN A 180 -4.63 -7.23 -19.49
N ILE A 181 -5.08 -5.98 -19.54
CA ILE A 181 -4.56 -4.99 -20.50
C ILE A 181 -3.09 -4.67 -20.18
N PHE A 182 -2.74 -4.54 -18.90
CA PHE A 182 -1.33 -4.38 -18.49
C PHE A 182 -0.48 -5.57 -18.93
N SER A 183 -0.98 -6.79 -18.72
CA SER A 183 -0.29 -8.02 -19.12
C SER A 183 -0.03 -8.03 -20.63
N GLU A 184 -0.98 -7.56 -21.44
CA GLU A 184 -0.80 -7.46 -22.89
C GLU A 184 0.24 -6.39 -23.27
N LEU A 185 0.19 -5.23 -22.62
CA LEU A 185 1.17 -4.16 -22.81
C LEU A 185 2.60 -4.66 -22.49
N LEU A 186 2.79 -5.29 -21.33
CA LEU A 186 4.09 -5.81 -20.92
C LEU A 186 4.57 -6.90 -21.88
N ARG A 187 3.70 -7.82 -22.30
CA ARG A 187 4.03 -8.87 -23.29
C ARG A 187 4.54 -8.27 -24.61
N ARG A 188 3.91 -7.19 -25.11
CA ARG A 188 4.35 -6.49 -26.32
C ARG A 188 5.69 -5.76 -26.12
N LYS A 189 5.90 -5.11 -24.97
CA LYS A 189 7.18 -4.47 -24.61
C LYS A 189 8.33 -5.46 -24.50
N LEU A 190 8.05 -6.65 -23.98
CA LEU A 190 8.97 -7.78 -23.89
C LEU A 190 9.20 -8.50 -25.23
N LYS A 191 8.64 -8.00 -26.34
CA LYS A 191 8.77 -8.56 -27.70
C LYS A 191 8.41 -10.06 -27.77
N GLY A 192 7.42 -10.48 -26.97
CA GLY A 192 6.95 -11.86 -26.96
C GLY A 192 7.64 -12.80 -25.97
N ARG A 193 8.62 -12.33 -25.18
CA ARG A 193 9.08 -13.11 -24.00
C ARG A 193 7.93 -13.28 -23.01
N SER A 194 7.94 -14.40 -22.29
CA SER A 194 6.92 -14.72 -21.29
C SER A 194 6.92 -13.65 -20.20
N SER A 195 5.74 -13.08 -19.93
CA SER A 195 5.57 -12.19 -18.78
C SER A 195 5.82 -12.92 -17.46
N ILE A 196 5.56 -14.23 -17.39
CA ILE A 196 5.87 -15.06 -16.22
C ILE A 196 7.38 -15.20 -16.05
N ALA A 197 8.13 -15.46 -17.12
CA ALA A 197 9.59 -15.57 -17.04
C ALA A 197 10.22 -14.26 -16.55
N TYR A 198 9.65 -13.12 -16.96
CA TYR A 198 10.07 -11.81 -16.49
C TYR A 198 9.86 -11.59 -14.98
N PHE A 199 8.99 -12.36 -14.31
CA PHE A 199 8.82 -12.32 -12.86
C PHE A 199 9.80 -13.24 -12.11
N GLU A 200 10.41 -14.20 -12.81
CA GLU A 200 11.26 -15.24 -12.21
C GLU A 200 12.76 -14.91 -12.30
N GLU A 201 13.13 -13.97 -13.20
CA GLU A 201 14.49 -13.43 -13.38
C GLU A 201 14.75 -12.25 -12.42
#